data_AF-A0A1Y0REV7-F1
#
_entry.id   AF-A0A1Y0REV7-F1
#
_cell.length_a   1.000
_cell.length_b   1.000
_cell.length_c   1.000
_cell.angle_alpha   90.00
_cell.angle_beta   90.00
_cell.angle_gamma   90.00
#
_symmetry.space_group_name_H-M   'P 1'
#
loop_
_entity.id
_entity.type
_entity.pdbx_description
1 polymer ?
#
loop_
_entity_poly.entity_id
_entity_poly.type
_entity_poly.pdbx_seq_one_letter_code
_entity_poly.pdbx_strand_id
1 'polypeptide(L)'
;MSVSVLKLLNQAGWNCKLSHEGVAILAPTKQDAIHLAQSYGYALSETAAKIKGKVRIEWKRCKQPIEFYEWMASQKPNVSAETTKPFLPVGGEVFCSQLHLPVELLRRMVAAAENERPVSIVRQDNHKQIIVNKPMSEMLQTSPEIATQRTMSRFWLPEDLLQLEQRLRNESRFTWTYSGGLNEQTWAILTTEFEAFEIEGIWYRQGTCLATPQPVPIPPEAFAPA
;
A
#
# COMPACT_ATOMS: atom_id res chain seq x y z
N MET A 1 1.75 -4.55 -23.01
CA MET A 1 1.61 -5.77 -23.83
C MET A 1 2.74 -5.84 -24.85
N SER A 2 3.47 -6.95 -24.94
CA SER A 2 4.61 -7.06 -25.86
C SER A 2 4.14 -7.16 -27.32
N VAL A 3 5.02 -6.79 -28.26
CA VAL A 3 4.75 -6.85 -29.71
C VAL A 3 4.41 -8.28 -30.16
N SER A 4 4.99 -9.30 -29.53
CA SER A 4 4.73 -10.72 -29.82
C SER A 4 3.34 -11.17 -29.40
N VAL A 5 2.83 -10.66 -28.26
CA VAL A 5 1.45 -10.93 -27.80
C VAL A 5 0.43 -10.28 -28.73
N LEU A 6 0.67 -9.04 -29.15
CA LEU A 6 -0.23 -8.32 -30.07
C LEU A 6 -0.29 -8.99 -31.46
N LYS A 7 0.83 -9.52 -31.96
CA LYS A 7 0.86 -10.29 -33.22
C LYS A 7 0.02 -11.58 -33.15
N LEU A 8 0.02 -12.26 -32.00
CA LEU A 8 -0.77 -13.47 -31.79
C LEU A 8 -2.27 -13.16 -31.63
N LEU A 9 -2.61 -12.11 -30.89
CA LEU A 9 -4.00 -11.67 -30.70
C LEU A 9 -4.65 -11.10 -31.98
N ASN A 10 -3.85 -10.73 -32.98
CA ASN A 10 -4.33 -10.30 -34.30
C ASN A 10 -4.63 -11.47 -35.26
N GLN A 11 -4.45 -12.73 -34.84
CA GLN A 11 -4.81 -13.90 -35.64
C GLN A 11 -6.31 -14.20 -35.57
N ALA A 12 -6.84 -14.87 -36.60
CA ALA A 12 -8.27 -15.19 -36.69
C ALA A 12 -8.74 -16.03 -35.49
N GLY A 13 -9.91 -15.68 -34.93
CA GLY A 13 -10.56 -16.39 -33.83
C GLY A 13 -10.23 -15.86 -32.43
N TRP A 14 -9.23 -15.00 -32.28
CA TRP A 14 -8.96 -14.27 -31.03
C TRP A 14 -9.82 -13.02 -30.96
N ASN A 15 -10.40 -12.74 -29.78
CA ASN A 15 -11.08 -11.48 -29.52
C ASN A 15 -10.56 -10.85 -28.24
N CYS A 16 -10.21 -9.57 -28.27
CA CYS A 16 -9.73 -8.83 -27.12
C CYS A 16 -10.71 -7.68 -26.83
N LYS A 17 -11.17 -7.57 -25.58
CA LYS A 17 -12.04 -6.48 -25.11
C LYS A 17 -11.40 -5.81 -23.92
N LEU A 18 -11.41 -4.48 -23.93
CA LEU A 18 -11.00 -3.65 -22.81
C LEU A 18 -12.23 -3.25 -22.01
N SER A 19 -12.16 -3.38 -20.69
CA SER A 19 -13.19 -2.93 -19.76
C SER A 19 -12.54 -2.19 -18.59
N HIS A 20 -13.37 -1.63 -17.71
CA HIS A 20 -12.92 -1.00 -16.47
C HIS A 20 -12.26 -1.99 -15.49
N GLU A 21 -12.50 -3.30 -15.64
CA GLU A 21 -11.83 -4.35 -14.83
C GLU A 21 -10.50 -4.82 -15.44
N GLY A 22 -10.23 -4.50 -16.71
CA GLY A 22 -8.99 -4.84 -17.39
C GLY A 22 -9.18 -5.38 -18.81
N VAL A 23 -8.41 -6.39 -19.19
CA VAL A 23 -8.41 -6.97 -20.55
C VAL A 23 -9.07 -8.35 -20.52
N ALA A 24 -10.13 -8.55 -21.30
CA ALA A 24 -10.73 -9.86 -21.54
C ALA A 24 -10.30 -10.39 -22.92
N ILE A 25 -9.65 -11.54 -22.94
CA ILE A 25 -9.17 -12.24 -24.14
C ILE A 25 -10.00 -13.50 -24.32
N LEU A 26 -10.73 -13.61 -25.43
CA LEU A 26 -11.42 -14.82 -25.84
C LEU A 26 -10.54 -15.58 -26.84
N ALA A 27 -10.05 -16.73 -26.42
CA ALA A 27 -9.27 -17.66 -27.22
C ALA A 27 -10.16 -18.55 -28.11
N PRO A 28 -9.68 -18.96 -29.29
CA PRO A 28 -10.41 -19.89 -30.18
C PRO A 28 -10.71 -21.23 -29.50
N THR A 29 -9.71 -21.79 -28.80
CA THR A 29 -9.83 -23.06 -28.07
C THR A 29 -9.21 -22.98 -26.67
N LYS A 30 -9.49 -23.99 -25.83
CA LYS A 30 -8.83 -24.15 -24.53
C LYS A 30 -7.32 -24.34 -24.66
N GLN A 31 -6.85 -25.06 -25.68
CA GLN A 31 -5.43 -25.30 -25.90
C GLN A 31 -4.70 -23.99 -26.25
N ASP A 32 -5.33 -23.16 -27.07
CA ASP A 32 -4.80 -21.83 -27.41
C ASP A 32 -4.70 -20.92 -26.18
N ALA A 33 -5.73 -20.94 -25.32
CA ALA A 33 -5.73 -20.18 -24.06
C ALA A 33 -4.58 -20.60 -23.13
N ILE A 34 -4.36 -21.91 -22.98
CA ILE A 34 -3.28 -22.45 -22.15
C ILE A 34 -1.91 -22.11 -22.76
N HIS A 35 -1.76 -22.27 -24.07
CA HIS A 35 -0.51 -21.96 -24.77
C HIS A 35 -0.15 -20.47 -24.64
N LEU A 36 -1.12 -19.57 -24.79
CA LEU A 36 -0.92 -18.13 -24.58
C LEU A 36 -0.52 -17.83 -23.13
N ALA A 37 -1.22 -18.43 -22.16
CA ALA A 37 -0.94 -18.26 -20.74
C ALA A 37 0.47 -18.74 -20.35
N GLN A 38 0.90 -19.90 -20.84
CA GLN A 38 2.22 -20.47 -20.54
C GLN A 38 3.35 -19.73 -21.26
N SER A 39 3.17 -19.40 -22.54
CA SER A 39 4.22 -18.80 -23.36
C SER A 39 4.42 -17.31 -23.08
N TYR A 40 3.39 -16.62 -22.61
CA TYR A 40 3.39 -15.15 -22.45
C TYR A 40 2.94 -14.68 -21.07
N GLY A 41 2.90 -15.57 -20.07
CA GLY A 41 2.40 -15.27 -18.72
C GLY A 41 3.01 -14.01 -18.11
N TYR A 42 4.33 -13.83 -18.21
CA TYR A 42 5.00 -12.62 -17.71
C TYR A 42 4.51 -11.35 -18.41
N ALA A 43 4.37 -11.36 -19.74
CA ALA A 43 3.89 -10.21 -20.50
C ALA A 43 2.41 -9.90 -20.22
N LEU A 44 1.61 -10.93 -19.91
CA LEU A 44 0.21 -10.80 -19.53
C LEU A 44 0.06 -10.22 -18.12
N SER A 45 0.86 -10.71 -17.15
CA SER A 45 0.95 -10.14 -15.81
C SER A 45 1.47 -8.70 -15.83
N GLU A 46 2.51 -8.41 -16.62
CA GLU A 46 3.02 -7.05 -16.79
C GLU A 46 1.96 -6.14 -17.42
N THR A 47 1.13 -6.67 -18.32
CA THR A 47 0.01 -5.92 -18.89
C THR A 47 -1.09 -5.68 -17.86
N ALA A 48 -1.41 -6.68 -17.03
CA ALA A 48 -2.35 -6.53 -15.90
C ALA A 48 -1.87 -5.44 -14.93
N ALA A 49 -0.57 -5.42 -14.62
CA ALA A 49 0.06 -4.39 -13.79
C ALA A 49 -0.01 -3.00 -14.45
N LYS A 50 0.32 -2.90 -15.73
CA LYS A 50 0.29 -1.62 -16.47
C LYS A 50 -1.10 -1.00 -16.56
N ILE A 51 -2.14 -1.83 -16.65
CA ILE A 51 -3.53 -1.37 -16.69
C ILE A 51 -4.19 -1.29 -15.30
N LYS A 52 -3.44 -1.61 -14.23
CA LYS A 52 -3.93 -1.68 -12.84
C LYS A 52 -5.24 -2.48 -12.73
N GLY A 53 -5.28 -3.62 -13.39
CA GLY A 53 -6.46 -4.47 -13.51
C GLY A 53 -6.07 -5.92 -13.70
N LYS A 54 -6.95 -6.72 -14.30
CA LYS A 54 -6.65 -8.12 -14.62
C LYS A 54 -6.69 -8.38 -16.11
N VAL A 55 -5.86 -9.33 -16.55
CA VAL A 55 -5.96 -9.92 -17.88
C VAL A 55 -6.61 -11.29 -17.73
N ARG A 56 -7.82 -11.44 -18.26
CA ARG A 56 -8.62 -12.66 -18.17
C ARG A 56 -8.65 -13.34 -19.54
N ILE A 57 -8.26 -14.62 -19.60
CA ILE A 57 -8.31 -15.44 -20.81
C ILE A 57 -9.44 -16.47 -20.67
N GLU A 58 -10.34 -16.47 -21.65
CA GLU A 58 -11.51 -17.33 -21.68
C GLU A 58 -11.63 -18.05 -23.03
N TRP A 59 -12.47 -19.08 -23.09
CA TRP A 59 -12.84 -19.76 -24.33
C TRP A 59 -14.32 -20.18 -24.26
N LYS A 60 -14.87 -20.67 -25.37
CA LYS A 60 -16.28 -21.09 -25.43
C LYS A 60 -16.56 -22.18 -24.38
N ARG A 61 -17.61 -21.99 -23.56
CA ARG A 61 -18.00 -22.86 -22.43
C ARG A 61 -16.94 -22.95 -21.30
N CYS A 62 -16.06 -21.96 -21.18
CA CYS A 62 -15.14 -21.85 -20.06
C CYS A 62 -15.91 -21.68 -18.73
N LYS A 63 -15.63 -22.53 -17.74
CA LYS A 63 -16.17 -22.41 -16.38
C LYS A 63 -15.18 -21.76 -15.41
N GLN A 64 -13.88 -21.82 -15.73
CA GLN A 64 -12.78 -21.34 -14.92
C GLN A 64 -11.76 -20.66 -15.84
N PRO A 65 -11.84 -19.34 -16.00
CA PRO A 65 -10.93 -18.58 -16.86
C PRO A 65 -9.53 -18.52 -16.26
N ILE A 66 -8.52 -18.33 -17.12
CA ILE A 66 -7.14 -18.12 -16.67
C ILE A 66 -6.99 -16.62 -16.43
N GLU A 67 -6.64 -16.23 -15.21
CA GLU A 67 -6.53 -14.83 -14.84
C GLU A 67 -5.10 -14.48 -14.45
N PHE A 68 -4.61 -13.40 -15.04
CA PHE A 68 -3.35 -12.78 -14.70
C PHE A 68 -3.65 -11.47 -13.99
N TYR A 69 -3.07 -11.34 -12.81
CA TYR A 69 -3.25 -10.20 -11.95
C TYR A 69 -1.95 -9.40 -11.87
N GLU A 70 -2.07 -8.12 -11.54
CA GLU A 70 -0.93 -7.22 -11.31
C GLU A 70 0.16 -7.85 -10.42
N TRP A 71 -0.24 -8.50 -9.32
CA TRP A 71 0.69 -9.12 -8.36
C TRP A 71 1.50 -10.30 -8.91
N MET A 72 1.07 -10.90 -10.03
CA MET A 72 1.78 -12.02 -10.65
C MET A 72 3.01 -11.57 -11.45
N ALA A 73 3.12 -10.28 -11.81
CA ALA A 73 4.30 -9.74 -12.52
C ALA A 73 5.52 -9.62 -11.59
N SER A 74 5.28 -9.67 -10.28
CA SER A 74 6.26 -9.43 -9.21
C SER A 74 7.06 -10.67 -8.80
N GLN A 75 6.75 -11.85 -9.36
CA GLN A 75 7.46 -13.08 -9.04
C GLN A 75 8.72 -13.25 -9.91
N LYS A 76 9.90 -12.94 -9.33
CA LYS A 76 11.14 -13.66 -9.71
C LYS A 76 10.94 -15.14 -9.33
N PRO A 77 11.32 -16.11 -10.19
CA PRO A 77 11.06 -17.50 -9.92
C PRO A 77 11.97 -17.97 -8.78
N ASN A 78 11.38 -18.36 -7.65
CA ASN A 78 12.02 -19.26 -6.71
C ASN A 78 11.11 -20.45 -6.47
N VAL A 79 11.70 -21.61 -6.73
CA VAL A 79 11.16 -22.95 -6.57
C VAL A 79 10.91 -23.23 -5.10
N SER A 80 9.66 -23.55 -4.75
CA SER A 80 9.28 -24.81 -4.07
C SER A 80 7.87 -24.68 -3.53
N ALA A 81 7.07 -25.68 -3.85
CA ALA A 81 5.69 -25.84 -3.43
C ALA A 81 5.55 -26.21 -1.94
N GLU A 82 4.30 -26.20 -1.50
CA GLU A 82 3.75 -26.84 -0.30
C GLU A 82 3.80 -26.03 1.00
N THR A 83 2.75 -25.25 1.28
CA THR A 83 1.63 -25.78 2.08
C THR A 83 0.47 -24.77 2.12
N THR A 84 -0.67 -25.21 1.60
CA THR A 84 -1.98 -24.60 1.86
C THR A 84 -2.33 -24.84 3.33
N LYS A 85 -2.57 -23.77 4.10
CA LYS A 85 -3.38 -23.77 5.33
C LYS A 85 -3.79 -22.32 5.69
N PRO A 86 -4.87 -22.16 6.48
CA PRO A 86 -6.15 -21.63 6.05
C PRO A 86 -6.30 -20.12 6.27
N PHE A 87 -7.21 -19.50 5.51
CA PHE A 87 -7.89 -18.22 5.78
C PHE A 87 -7.13 -17.25 6.70
N LEU A 88 -6.27 -16.41 6.13
CA LEU A 88 -5.91 -15.17 6.79
C LEU A 88 -7.20 -14.36 7.05
N PRO A 89 -7.33 -13.73 8.22
CA PRO A 89 -8.55 -13.02 8.60
C PRO A 89 -8.89 -11.96 7.56
N VAL A 90 -10.18 -11.71 7.40
CA VAL A 90 -10.76 -10.61 6.61
C VAL A 90 -9.90 -9.35 6.76
N GLY A 91 -9.37 -8.88 5.63
CA GLY A 91 -8.27 -7.93 5.56
C GLY A 91 -8.51 -6.64 6.33
N GLY A 92 -7.44 -6.15 6.98
CA GLY A 92 -7.44 -4.80 7.52
C GLY A 92 -7.34 -3.78 6.39
N GLU A 93 -7.95 -2.62 6.62
CA GLU A 93 -7.98 -1.53 5.65
C GLU A 93 -6.77 -0.61 5.88
N VAL A 94 -6.08 -0.28 4.79
CA VAL A 94 -5.00 0.71 4.76
C VAL A 94 -5.32 1.74 3.69
N PHE A 95 -5.06 3.00 4.01
CA PHE A 95 -5.40 4.14 3.17
C PHE A 95 -4.13 4.86 2.78
N CYS A 96 -4.01 5.26 1.51
CA CYS A 96 -2.85 5.98 1.01
C CYS A 96 -3.23 7.13 0.08
N SER A 97 -2.57 8.27 0.23
CA SER A 97 -2.77 9.46 -0.62
C SER A 97 -1.87 9.52 -1.86
N GLN A 98 -0.91 8.60 -2.02
CA GLN A 98 -0.01 8.59 -3.17
C GLN A 98 -0.54 7.71 -4.31
N LEU A 99 -0.54 8.26 -5.53
CA LEU A 99 -0.98 7.58 -6.75
C LEU A 99 0.06 6.60 -7.34
N HIS A 100 1.33 6.84 -7.00
CA HIS A 100 2.47 6.04 -7.42
C HIS A 100 3.28 5.68 -6.18
N LEU A 101 3.36 4.40 -5.88
CA LEU A 101 4.02 3.87 -4.71
C LEU A 101 5.10 2.88 -5.17
N PRO A 102 6.35 3.05 -4.74
CA PRO A 102 7.38 2.04 -4.93
C PRO A 102 6.94 0.69 -4.32
N VAL A 103 7.42 -0.41 -4.88
CA VAL A 103 7.02 -1.78 -4.46
C VAL A 103 7.27 -2.02 -2.97
N GLU A 104 8.37 -1.51 -2.46
CA GLU A 104 8.77 -1.62 -1.05
C GLU A 104 7.80 -0.88 -0.13
N LEU A 105 7.22 0.23 -0.59
CA LEU A 105 6.24 1.00 0.16
C LEU A 105 4.87 0.32 0.13
N LEU A 106 4.53 -0.35 -0.98
CA LEU A 106 3.36 -1.24 -1.05
C LEU A 106 3.47 -2.41 -0.06
N ARG A 107 4.65 -3.03 0.08
CA ARG A 107 4.86 -4.09 1.10
C ARG A 107 4.63 -3.56 2.51
N ARG A 108 5.11 -2.34 2.80
CA ARG A 108 4.86 -1.67 4.10
C ARG A 108 3.38 -1.38 4.30
N MET A 109 2.64 -0.99 3.26
CA MET A 109 1.19 -0.80 3.34
C MET A 109 0.45 -2.10 3.66
N VAL A 110 0.80 -3.21 3.02
CA VAL A 110 0.20 -4.52 3.32
C VAL A 110 0.46 -4.90 4.77
N ALA A 111 1.71 -4.78 5.24
CA ALA A 111 2.04 -5.03 6.63
C ALA A 111 1.30 -4.10 7.61
N ALA A 112 1.06 -2.84 7.24
CA ALA A 112 0.27 -1.91 8.04
C ALA A 112 -1.23 -2.26 8.06
N ALA A 113 -1.78 -2.74 6.94
CA ALA A 113 -3.15 -3.25 6.85
C ALA A 113 -3.35 -4.48 7.74
N GLU A 114 -2.38 -5.39 7.77
CA GLU A 114 -2.44 -6.61 8.59
C GLU A 114 -2.18 -6.35 10.09
N ASN A 115 -1.73 -5.15 10.45
CA ASN A 115 -1.44 -4.79 11.83
C ASN A 115 -2.71 -4.35 12.57
N GLU A 116 -3.02 -5.03 13.68
CA GLU A 116 -4.17 -4.71 14.53
C GLU A 116 -4.02 -3.39 15.30
N ARG A 117 -2.79 -2.86 15.41
CA ARG A 117 -2.49 -1.60 16.11
C ARG A 117 -2.63 -0.40 15.19
N PRO A 118 -2.86 0.81 15.72
CA PRO A 118 -2.79 2.04 14.94
C PRO A 118 -1.40 2.22 14.32
N VAL A 119 -1.34 2.23 12.97
CA VAL A 119 -0.13 2.45 12.20
C VAL A 119 -0.30 3.66 11.28
N SER A 120 0.74 4.51 11.23
CA SER A 120 0.89 5.53 10.19
C SER A 120 2.29 5.52 9.58
N ILE A 121 2.39 5.96 8.33
CA ILE A 121 3.68 6.18 7.65
C ILE A 121 3.72 7.63 7.14
N VAL A 122 4.82 8.30 7.45
CA VAL A 122 5.07 9.70 7.15
C VAL A 122 6.32 9.80 6.28
N ARG A 123 6.22 10.54 5.18
CA ARG A 123 7.39 10.92 4.37
C ARG A 123 8.13 12.05 5.09
N GLN A 124 9.43 11.89 5.31
CA GLN A 124 10.17 12.79 6.22
C GLN A 124 10.51 14.14 5.59
N ASP A 125 10.78 14.21 4.29
CA ASP A 125 11.19 15.46 3.61
C ASP A 125 10.14 16.58 3.62
N ASN A 126 8.85 16.22 3.73
CA ASN A 126 7.73 17.16 3.70
C ASN A 126 6.72 16.92 4.84
N HIS A 127 7.07 16.05 5.77
CA HIS A 127 6.24 15.63 6.92
C HIS A 127 4.84 15.17 6.55
N LYS A 128 4.60 14.70 5.32
CA LYS A 128 3.28 14.24 4.90
C LYS A 128 3.00 12.86 5.43
N GLN A 129 1.93 12.72 6.21
CA GLN A 129 1.39 11.42 6.55
C GLN A 129 0.71 10.85 5.32
N ILE A 130 1.28 9.82 4.74
CA ILE A 130 0.83 9.30 3.44
C ILE A 130 0.05 8.00 3.56
N ILE A 131 0.23 7.27 4.66
CA ILE A 131 -0.45 6.00 4.91
C ILE A 131 -0.97 5.97 6.35
N VAL A 132 -2.20 5.49 6.52
CA VAL A 132 -2.77 5.11 7.82
C VAL A 132 -3.53 3.82 7.66
N ASN A 133 -3.55 2.97 8.69
CA ASN A 133 -4.49 1.85 8.73
C ASN A 133 -5.80 2.27 9.43
N LYS A 134 -6.82 1.39 9.37
CA LYS A 134 -8.13 1.64 9.98
C LYS A 134 -8.06 1.93 11.49
N PRO A 135 -7.34 1.16 12.33
CA PRO A 135 -7.18 1.49 13.74
C PRO A 135 -6.60 2.90 13.96
N MET A 136 -5.68 3.35 13.10
CA MET A 136 -5.18 4.72 13.14
C MET A 136 -6.25 5.76 12.77
N SER A 137 -7.02 5.55 11.70
CA SER A 137 -8.13 6.46 11.35
C SER A 137 -9.17 6.57 12.46
N GLU A 138 -9.54 5.44 13.07
CA GLU A 138 -10.47 5.38 14.21
C GLU A 138 -9.91 6.12 15.43
N MET A 139 -8.63 5.88 15.78
CA MET A 139 -7.95 6.55 16.88
C MET A 139 -7.85 8.08 16.68
N LEU A 140 -7.59 8.53 15.45
CA LEU A 140 -7.53 9.95 15.11
C LEU A 140 -8.93 10.59 15.02
N GLN A 141 -10.00 9.79 15.03
CA GLN A 141 -11.38 10.21 14.79
C GLN A 141 -11.50 11.09 13.53
N THR A 142 -10.78 10.72 12.47
CA THR A 142 -10.66 11.49 11.24
C THR A 142 -10.76 10.56 10.05
N SER A 143 -11.48 10.98 9.01
CA SER A 143 -11.60 10.17 7.80
C SER A 143 -10.22 9.89 7.19
N PRO A 144 -10.00 8.72 6.60
CA PRO A 144 -8.69 8.37 6.06
C PRO A 144 -8.19 9.32 4.96
N GLU A 145 -9.10 9.89 4.16
CA GLU A 145 -8.78 10.86 3.11
C GLU A 145 -8.14 12.12 3.70
N ILE A 146 -8.66 12.58 4.85
CA ILE A 146 -8.12 13.74 5.56
C ILE A 146 -6.84 13.33 6.32
N ALA A 147 -6.84 12.17 6.96
CA ALA A 147 -5.70 11.68 7.74
C ALA A 147 -4.43 11.48 6.88
N THR A 148 -4.58 11.00 5.65
CA THR A 148 -3.47 10.79 4.69
C THR A 148 -3.04 12.06 3.95
N GLN A 149 -3.61 13.22 4.28
CA GLN A 149 -3.20 14.51 3.72
C GLN A 149 -2.53 15.44 4.75
N ARG A 150 -2.48 15.00 6.01
CA ARG A 150 -1.92 15.77 7.12
C ARG A 150 -0.45 16.08 6.90
N THR A 151 -0.07 17.31 7.20
CA THR A 151 1.32 17.69 7.43
C THR A 151 1.58 17.59 8.93
N MET A 152 2.50 16.71 9.34
CA MET A 152 2.72 16.41 10.75
C MET A 152 3.27 17.58 11.56
N SER A 153 3.88 18.59 10.94
CA SER A 153 4.30 19.81 11.63
C SER A 153 3.15 20.59 12.30
N ARG A 154 1.89 20.34 11.92
CA ARG A 154 0.70 20.93 12.58
C ARG A 154 0.20 20.15 13.80
N PHE A 155 0.70 18.94 13.99
CA PHE A 155 0.24 18.00 15.04
C PHE A 155 1.36 17.64 16.02
N TRP A 156 2.48 18.35 15.94
CA TRP A 156 3.65 18.20 16.77
C TRP A 156 4.10 19.58 17.24
N LEU A 157 4.66 19.67 18.44
CA LEU A 157 5.41 20.87 18.83
C LEU A 157 6.71 20.93 18.01
N PRO A 158 7.18 22.13 17.62
CA PRO A 158 8.40 22.28 16.83
C PRO A 158 9.62 21.60 17.47
N GLU A 159 9.84 21.77 18.78
CA GLU A 159 10.98 21.12 19.45
C GLU A 159 10.86 19.60 19.49
N ASP A 160 9.65 19.07 19.70
CA ASP A 160 9.41 17.62 19.74
C ASP A 160 9.61 17.00 18.36
N LEU A 161 9.15 17.67 17.30
CA LEU A 161 9.38 17.21 15.92
C LEU A 161 10.88 17.20 15.58
N LEU A 162 11.62 18.24 15.99
CA LEU A 162 13.06 18.29 15.77
C LEU A 162 13.80 17.17 16.53
N GLN A 163 13.43 16.92 17.78
CA GLN A 163 13.98 15.81 18.57
C GLN A 163 13.67 14.45 17.93
N LEU A 164 12.46 14.28 17.40
CA LEU A 164 12.09 13.06 16.68
C LEU A 164 13.01 12.83 15.48
N GLU A 165 13.22 13.85 14.66
CA GLU A 165 14.06 13.77 13.46
C GLU A 165 15.51 13.46 13.79
N GLN A 166 16.06 14.10 14.83
CA GLN A 166 17.41 13.81 15.31
C GLN A 166 17.51 12.36 15.76
N ARG A 167 16.51 11.86 16.48
CA ARG A 167 16.50 10.48 16.96
C ARG A 167 16.37 9.47 15.84
N LEU A 168 15.53 9.72 14.84
CA LEU A 168 15.38 8.86 13.65
C LEU A 168 16.67 8.75 12.82
N ARG A 169 17.55 9.77 12.87
CA ARG A 169 18.87 9.69 12.21
C ARG A 169 19.86 8.82 12.98
N ASN A 170 19.73 8.74 14.29
CA ASN A 170 20.66 8.03 15.17
C ASN A 170 20.20 6.59 15.47
N GLU A 171 18.89 6.38 15.55
CA GLU A 171 18.23 5.13 15.92
C GLU A 171 17.21 4.77 14.84
N SER A 172 17.42 3.63 14.16
CA SER A 172 16.50 3.18 13.12
C SER A 172 15.15 2.70 13.69
N ARG A 173 15.08 2.35 14.98
CA ARG A 173 13.85 1.94 15.66
C ARG A 173 13.91 2.24 17.15
N PHE A 174 12.87 2.87 17.69
CA PHE A 174 12.79 3.19 19.11
C PHE A 174 11.35 3.45 19.57
N THR A 175 11.10 3.28 20.86
CA THR A 175 9.84 3.67 21.49
C THR A 175 9.95 5.05 22.12
N TRP A 176 8.92 5.88 21.96
CA TRP A 176 8.86 7.18 22.58
C TRP A 176 7.45 7.53 23.04
N THR A 177 7.37 8.14 24.22
CA THR A 177 6.15 8.73 24.77
C THR A 177 6.23 10.25 24.65
N TYR A 178 5.26 10.86 23.99
CA TYR A 178 5.26 12.28 23.64
C TYR A 178 3.84 12.85 23.64
N SER A 179 3.71 14.18 23.63
CA SER A 179 2.44 14.87 23.44
C SER A 179 2.27 15.27 21.98
N GLY A 180 1.10 15.02 21.39
CA GLY A 180 0.83 15.37 20.00
C GLY A 180 -0.66 15.49 19.69
N GLY A 181 -0.97 16.15 18.58
CA GLY A 181 -2.34 16.32 18.10
C GLY A 181 -2.88 15.03 17.49
N LEU A 182 -3.99 14.51 18.03
CA LEU A 182 -4.77 13.44 17.39
C LEU A 182 -5.58 13.98 16.22
N ASN A 183 -6.09 15.21 16.34
CA ASN A 183 -6.81 15.96 15.32
C ASN A 183 -6.75 17.46 15.67
N GLU A 184 -7.46 18.31 14.93
CA GLU A 184 -7.44 19.76 15.11
C GLU A 184 -7.97 20.24 16.47
N GLN A 185 -8.69 19.38 17.20
CA GLN A 185 -9.40 19.71 18.44
C GLN A 185 -8.85 18.95 19.66
N THR A 186 -7.97 17.97 19.46
CA THR A 186 -7.57 17.05 20.53
C THR A 186 -6.07 16.81 20.52
N TRP A 187 -5.43 17.08 21.67
CA TRP A 187 -4.08 16.65 21.98
C TRP A 187 -4.11 15.46 22.93
N ALA A 188 -3.10 14.60 22.84
CA ALA A 188 -2.97 13.45 23.72
C ALA A 188 -1.50 13.10 23.96
N ILE A 189 -1.26 12.40 25.07
CA ILE A 189 -0.02 11.64 25.27
C ILE A 189 -0.13 10.35 24.47
N LEU A 190 0.82 10.13 23.57
CA LEU A 190 0.95 8.95 22.75
C LEU A 190 2.20 8.19 23.14
N THR A 191 2.14 6.86 23.09
CA THR A 191 3.34 6.01 23.15
C THR A 191 3.44 5.23 21.84
N THR A 192 4.48 5.51 21.08
CA THR A 192 4.63 5.03 19.70
C THR A 192 6.00 4.38 19.53
N GLU A 193 6.02 3.24 18.87
CA GLU A 193 7.24 2.69 18.29
C GLU A 193 7.44 3.33 16.92
N PHE A 194 8.58 3.99 16.76
CA PHE A 194 9.01 4.56 15.50
C PHE A 194 10.02 3.65 14.82
N GLU A 195 9.91 3.55 13.50
CA GLU A 195 10.90 2.90 12.63
C GLU A 195 11.22 3.83 11.45
N ALA A 196 12.49 4.16 11.24
CA ALA A 196 12.97 4.89 10.07
C ALA A 196 13.37 3.91 8.96
N PHE A 197 13.03 4.22 7.71
CA PHE A 197 13.45 3.42 6.56
C PHE A 197 13.54 4.28 5.30
N GLU A 198 14.34 3.83 4.34
CA GLU A 198 14.58 4.49 3.07
C GLU A 198 14.05 3.65 1.91
N ILE A 199 13.39 4.31 0.95
CA ILE A 199 12.94 3.71 -0.31
C ILE A 199 13.30 4.67 -1.43
N GLU A 200 14.12 4.22 -2.38
CA GLU A 200 14.50 4.98 -3.58
C GLU A 200 15.04 6.39 -3.26
N GLY A 201 15.86 6.54 -2.22
CA GLY A 201 16.41 7.85 -1.83
C GLY A 201 15.49 8.72 -0.97
N ILE A 202 14.27 8.26 -0.67
CA ILE A 202 13.29 8.98 0.14
C ILE A 202 13.20 8.33 1.52
N TRP A 203 13.35 9.14 2.57
CA TRP A 203 13.20 8.70 3.95
C TRP A 203 11.75 8.76 4.42
N TYR A 204 11.33 7.69 5.09
CA TYR A 204 10.04 7.54 5.71
C TYR A 204 10.20 7.22 7.20
N ARG A 205 9.15 7.47 7.97
CA ARG A 205 9.00 6.94 9.32
C ARG A 205 7.67 6.20 9.42
N GLN A 206 7.69 5.01 10.00
CA GLN A 206 6.49 4.32 10.44
C GLN A 206 6.31 4.58 11.94
N GLY A 207 5.11 4.91 12.37
CA GLY A 207 4.71 4.98 13.77
C GLY A 207 3.66 3.90 14.06
N THR A 208 3.92 3.06 15.06
CA THR A 208 2.95 2.08 15.57
C THR A 208 2.59 2.46 17.01
N CYS A 209 1.34 2.88 17.27
CA CYS A 209 0.92 3.22 18.62
C CYS A 209 0.81 1.96 19.48
N LEU A 210 1.40 2.00 20.66
CA LEU A 210 1.51 0.87 21.59
C LEU A 210 0.48 0.93 22.73
N ALA A 211 -0.12 2.10 22.95
CA ALA A 211 -1.08 2.33 24.02
C ALA A 211 -2.20 3.26 23.55
N THR A 212 -3.35 3.18 24.22
CA THR A 212 -4.47 4.10 24.01
C THR A 212 -4.03 5.54 24.34
N PRO A 213 -4.29 6.52 23.45
CA PRO A 213 -3.96 7.91 23.72
C PRO A 213 -4.63 8.44 24.99
N GLN A 214 -3.90 9.24 25.76
CA GLN A 214 -4.44 9.92 26.95
C GLN A 214 -4.67 11.40 26.64
N PRO A 215 -5.92 11.89 26.56
CA PRO A 215 -6.19 13.28 26.22
C PRO A 215 -5.55 14.27 27.19
N VAL A 216 -5.00 15.37 26.66
CA VAL A 216 -4.42 16.47 27.43
C VAL A 216 -4.87 17.81 26.84
N PRO A 217 -4.79 18.92 27.61
CA PRO A 217 -5.05 20.25 27.08
C PRO A 217 -4.14 20.55 25.87
N ILE A 218 -4.67 21.28 24.90
CA ILE A 218 -3.89 21.73 23.74
C ILE A 218 -2.82 22.72 24.23
N PRO A 219 -1.52 22.48 23.94
CA PRO A 219 -0.47 23.41 24.31
C PRO A 219 -0.67 24.77 23.64
N PRO A 220 -0.44 25.90 24.33
CA PRO A 220 -0.51 27.24 23.73
C PRO A 220 0.37 27.40 22.49
N GLU A 221 1.52 26.72 22.47
CA GLU A 221 2.53 26.77 21.41
C GLU A 221 2.10 26.01 20.15
N ALA A 222 1.07 25.15 20.21
CA ALA A 222 0.60 24.35 19.08
C ALA A 222 0.06 25.18 17.91
N PHE A 223 -0.35 26.42 18.16
CA PHE A 223 -0.86 27.36 17.15
C PHE A 223 0.08 28.53 16.88
N ALA A 224 1.30 28.51 17.43
CA ALA A 224 2.29 29.53 17.12
C ALA A 224 2.65 29.43 15.62
N PRO A 225 2.66 30.55 14.87
CA PRO A 225 3.13 30.53 13.48
C PRO A 225 4.60 30.09 13.45
N ALA A 226 4.90 29.14 12.58
CA ALA A 226 6.25 28.65 12.31
C ALA A 226 7.09 29.68 11.53
#